data_AF-A0A6M3K8V8-F1
#
_entry.id   AF-A0A6M3K8V8-F1
#
_cell.length_a   1.000
_cell.length_b   1.000
_cell.length_c   1.000
_cell.angle_alpha   90.00
_cell.angle_beta   90.00
_cell.angle_gamma   90.00
#
_symmetry.space_group_name_H-M   'P 1'
#
loop_
_entity.id
_entity.type
_entity.pdbx_description
1 polymer ?
#
loop_
_entity_poly.entity_id
_entity_poly.type
_entity_poly.pdbx_seq_one_letter_code
_entity_poly.pdbx_strand_id
1 'polypeptide(L)'
;MRQRWTIEKVRDLFEREHYKLLSTEYKSGRYKFEYVCDRGHKGEIRLDGWLFGRRCRKCYDDRQRLDLDFIRNEFKKEGYILLSDKHLNCRTRLKYICPLGHKGTIYWNNWKKGSRCRLCSYDKLKKNIDIIKGNLEIEGYLLLSDEYINSKGKLKLMCPNGHTYEARWNDFSSGYRCPSCNSRTSKSEKEIYDFLIKYMECEENSYKIIPPYELDIFIPSKDIAIEYCGLYWHSENKGKDKNYHLDKLNMCNEKGIKLVTIFEDEWIHKQKIVESRLKQILNCFNNEKIYARKCEIGEIDTKTKDIFLEGNHLQGKDNSSIKLGAIYNGELVSVMTFSQGNIAKGSKAAEGVWELNRFCSKINYRVVGIASKLFKYFIKNYNPKEIYSYSDRRWSIGNLYEVLGFEFIHHSKLNYWYIQQDKRIHRFNFRKSELSKKLDNFDLTLTEWQNMQNNGYNRIWDCGNTKWVWRNL
;
A
#
# COMPACT_ATOMS: atom_id res chain seq x y z
N MET A 1 53.05 8.67 60.22
CA MET A 1 53.39 7.73 61.32
C MET A 1 52.27 6.70 61.43
N ARG A 2 52.55 5.39 61.37
CA ARG A 2 51.54 4.36 61.65
C ARG A 2 51.28 4.32 63.16
N GLN A 3 50.07 4.65 63.59
CA GLN A 3 49.67 4.59 65.00
C GLN A 3 49.90 3.16 65.53
N ARG A 4 50.69 3.04 66.61
CA ARG A 4 50.96 1.76 67.27
C ARG A 4 49.77 1.43 68.17
N TRP A 5 48.99 0.42 67.79
CA TRP A 5 47.82 -0.05 68.53
C TRP A 5 48.26 -0.92 69.72
N THR A 6 47.67 -0.69 70.88
CA THR A 6 47.78 -1.54 72.08
C THR A 6 46.40 -2.11 72.41
N ILE A 7 46.33 -3.19 73.19
CA ILE A 7 45.04 -3.82 73.53
C ILE A 7 44.13 -2.87 74.32
N GLU A 8 44.70 -1.99 75.16
CA GLU A 8 43.96 -0.99 75.92
C GLU A 8 43.28 0.04 75.01
N LYS A 9 43.99 0.49 73.96
CA LYS A 9 43.42 1.41 72.96
C LYS A 9 42.30 0.77 72.16
N VAL A 10 42.41 -0.53 71.85
CA VAL A 10 41.35 -1.26 71.17
C VAL A 10 40.15 -1.46 72.10
N ARG A 11 40.38 -1.71 73.39
CA ARG A 11 39.31 -1.83 74.38
C ARG A 11 38.50 -0.53 74.50
N ASP A 12 39.17 0.60 74.64
CA ASP A 12 38.53 1.92 74.69
C ASP A 12 37.67 2.19 73.44
N LEU A 13 38.14 1.81 72.25
CA LEU A 13 37.35 1.95 71.01
C LEU A 13 36.05 1.14 71.00
N PHE A 14 36.04 -0.07 71.58
CA PHE A 14 34.85 -0.91 71.63
C PHE A 14 33.90 -0.41 72.71
N GLU A 15 34.42 -0.03 73.88
CA GLU A 15 33.64 0.44 75.02
C GLU A 15 32.93 1.78 74.76
N ARG A 16 33.57 2.70 74.03
CA ARG A 16 32.96 3.98 73.58
C ARG A 16 31.66 3.81 72.79
N GLU A 17 31.50 2.66 72.13
CA GLU A 17 30.29 2.34 71.36
C GLU A 17 29.43 1.26 72.04
N HIS A 18 29.66 1.02 73.33
CA HIS A 18 28.94 0.06 74.18
C HIS A 18 29.16 -1.42 73.81
N TYR A 19 30.36 -1.77 73.33
CA TYR A 19 30.77 -3.14 73.08
C TYR A 19 31.78 -3.58 74.13
N LYS A 20 31.59 -4.79 74.68
CA LYS A 20 32.54 -5.41 75.59
C LYS A 20 33.55 -6.24 74.81
N LEU A 21 34.82 -5.83 74.82
CA LEU A 21 35.91 -6.59 74.21
C LEU A 21 36.23 -7.83 75.08
N LEU A 22 36.27 -9.01 74.46
CA LEU A 22 36.63 -10.28 75.12
C LEU A 22 38.10 -10.65 74.89
N SER A 23 38.70 -10.22 73.78
CA SER A 23 40.12 -10.48 73.51
C SER A 23 41.02 -9.75 74.51
N THR A 24 42.04 -10.45 75.01
CA THR A 24 42.97 -9.97 76.04
C THR A 24 44.33 -9.50 75.50
N GLU A 25 44.61 -9.71 74.20
CA GLU A 25 45.89 -9.37 73.58
C GLU A 25 45.72 -8.88 72.13
N TYR A 26 46.69 -8.09 71.64
CA TYR A 26 46.76 -7.65 70.24
C TYR A 26 48.02 -8.20 69.57
N LYS A 27 47.84 -9.15 68.63
CA LYS A 27 48.96 -9.82 67.96
C LYS A 27 49.41 -9.14 66.67
N SER A 28 48.47 -8.72 65.83
CA SER A 28 48.76 -8.11 64.53
C SER A 28 47.53 -7.42 63.92
N GLY A 29 47.71 -6.61 62.87
CA GLY A 29 46.59 -5.95 62.18
C GLY A 29 45.60 -6.90 61.48
N ARG A 30 45.92 -8.21 61.36
CA ARG A 30 45.00 -9.24 60.85
C ARG A 30 44.26 -9.99 61.95
N TYR A 31 44.61 -9.74 63.22
CA TYR A 31 44.01 -10.35 64.39
C TYR A 31 42.53 -9.98 64.47
N LYS A 32 41.68 -10.98 64.75
CA LYS A 32 40.26 -10.77 64.96
C LYS A 32 40.01 -10.66 66.46
N PHE A 33 39.33 -9.59 66.84
CA PHE A 33 38.91 -9.30 68.19
C PHE A 33 37.53 -9.89 68.44
N GLU A 34 37.40 -10.66 69.49
CA GLU A 34 36.14 -11.15 70.00
C GLU A 34 35.48 -10.09 70.87
N TYR A 35 34.17 -9.89 70.69
CA TYR A 35 33.38 -8.92 71.43
C TYR A 35 31.98 -9.44 71.74
N VAL A 36 31.33 -8.76 72.68
CA VAL A 36 29.88 -8.85 72.92
C VAL A 36 29.28 -7.46 72.75
N CYS A 37 28.25 -7.34 71.91
CA CYS A 37 27.53 -6.07 71.78
C CYS A 37 26.52 -5.88 72.92
N ASP A 38 26.01 -4.65 73.06
CA ASP A 38 24.90 -4.25 73.94
C ASP A 38 23.70 -5.21 73.97
N ARG A 39 23.31 -5.78 72.83
CA ARG A 39 22.24 -6.79 72.70
C ARG A 39 22.65 -8.22 73.05
N GLY A 40 23.84 -8.43 73.61
CA GLY A 40 24.34 -9.74 74.03
C GLY A 40 24.87 -10.64 72.91
N HIS A 41 24.95 -10.16 71.66
CA HIS A 41 25.50 -10.95 70.56
C HIS A 41 27.03 -11.04 70.65
N LYS A 42 27.55 -12.27 70.65
CA LYS A 42 28.99 -12.56 70.51
C LYS A 42 29.41 -12.54 69.04
N GLY A 43 30.53 -11.91 68.74
CA GLY A 43 31.08 -11.85 67.38
C GLY A 43 32.58 -11.60 67.34
N GLU A 44 33.16 -11.74 66.15
CA GLU A 44 34.57 -11.47 65.88
C GLU A 44 34.71 -10.40 64.78
N ILE A 45 35.70 -9.50 64.91
CA ILE A 45 35.97 -8.46 63.92
C ILE A 45 37.44 -8.05 63.91
N ARG A 46 37.98 -7.71 62.74
CA ARG A 46 39.31 -7.09 62.66
C ARG A 46 39.25 -5.61 63.00
N LEU A 47 40.34 -5.06 63.52
CA LEU A 47 40.41 -3.64 63.89
C LEU A 47 40.22 -2.70 62.69
N ASP A 48 40.76 -3.04 61.51
CA ASP A 48 40.51 -2.29 60.27
C ASP A 48 39.01 -2.26 59.94
N GLY A 49 38.33 -3.40 60.01
CA GLY A 49 36.89 -3.49 59.83
C GLY A 49 36.11 -2.60 60.79
N TRP A 50 36.52 -2.53 62.06
CA TRP A 50 35.92 -1.64 63.06
C TRP A 50 36.15 -0.16 62.72
N LEU A 51 37.38 0.23 62.36
CA LEU A 51 37.71 1.60 61.97
C LEU A 51 36.97 2.04 60.69
N PHE A 52 36.70 1.12 59.76
CA PHE A 52 35.85 1.36 58.59
C PHE A 52 34.34 1.35 58.89
N GLY A 53 33.94 1.39 60.16
CA GLY A 53 32.54 1.54 60.58
C GLY A 53 31.71 0.26 60.62
N ARG A 54 32.32 -0.93 60.49
CA ARG A 54 31.59 -2.20 60.64
C ARG A 54 31.36 -2.51 62.12
N ARG A 55 30.16 -2.98 62.46
CA ARG A 55 29.71 -3.30 63.82
C ARG A 55 29.08 -4.70 63.88
N CYS A 56 28.38 -5.03 64.97
CA CYS A 56 27.75 -6.34 65.15
C CYS A 56 26.95 -6.79 63.93
N ARG A 57 27.41 -7.87 63.28
CA ARG A 57 26.79 -8.42 62.07
C ARG A 57 25.37 -8.93 62.35
N LYS A 58 25.16 -9.58 63.50
CA LYS A 58 23.83 -10.03 63.92
C LYS A 58 22.87 -8.87 64.15
N CYS A 59 23.28 -7.80 64.84
CA CYS A 59 22.45 -6.59 64.98
C CYS A 59 22.18 -5.89 63.65
N TYR A 60 23.07 -5.97 62.67
CA TYR A 60 22.84 -5.48 61.32
C TYR A 60 21.80 -6.34 60.59
N ASP A 61 21.93 -7.66 60.65
CA ASP A 61 21.02 -8.60 59.99
C ASP A 61 19.62 -8.60 60.64
N ASP A 62 19.52 -8.46 61.97
CA ASP A 62 18.25 -8.33 62.68
C ASP A 62 17.50 -7.03 62.31
N ARG A 63 18.23 -5.92 62.09
CA ARG A 63 17.65 -4.67 61.57
C ARG A 63 17.17 -4.78 60.13
N GLN A 64 17.54 -5.83 59.40
CA GLN A 64 17.09 -6.09 58.02
C GLN A 64 15.95 -7.10 57.90
N ARG A 65 15.48 -7.70 59.00
CA ARG A 65 14.28 -8.55 58.99
C ARG A 65 13.03 -7.67 58.85
N LEU A 66 12.59 -7.46 57.61
CA LEU A 66 11.29 -6.88 57.27
C LEU A 66 10.16 -7.75 57.84
N ASP A 67 9.23 -7.11 58.54
CA ASP A 67 8.03 -7.74 59.08
C ASP A 67 7.14 -8.28 57.94
N LEU A 68 6.80 -9.57 58.02
CA LEU A 68 5.95 -10.24 57.05
C LEU A 68 4.51 -9.72 57.09
N ASP A 69 4.04 -9.28 58.26
CA ASP A 69 2.68 -8.77 58.40
C ASP A 69 2.55 -7.40 57.75
N PHE A 70 3.60 -6.58 57.80
CA PHE A 70 3.71 -5.38 56.98
C PHE A 70 3.62 -5.69 55.48
N ILE A 71 4.41 -6.65 54.97
CA ILE A 71 4.39 -7.03 53.54
C ILE A 71 3.01 -7.56 53.12
N ARG A 72 2.39 -8.37 53.98
CA ARG A 72 1.05 -8.93 53.74
C ARG A 72 0.00 -7.83 53.65
N ASN A 73 0.06 -6.83 54.52
CA ASN A 73 -0.82 -5.66 54.47
C ASN A 73 -0.62 -4.83 53.20
N GLU A 74 0.63 -4.63 52.76
CA GLU A 74 0.93 -3.89 51.53
C GLU A 74 0.42 -4.60 50.27
N PHE A 75 0.52 -5.94 50.20
CA PHE A 75 -0.10 -6.72 49.12
C PHE A 75 -1.64 -6.60 49.16
N LYS A 76 -2.23 -6.68 50.36
CA LYS A 76 -3.68 -6.62 50.55
C LYS A 76 -4.28 -5.26 50.16
N LYS A 77 -3.58 -4.14 50.43
CA LYS A 77 -4.01 -2.79 50.02
C LYS A 77 -4.31 -2.68 48.52
N GLU A 78 -3.60 -3.45 47.70
CA GLU A 78 -3.77 -3.46 46.24
C GLU A 78 -4.53 -4.70 45.73
N GLY A 79 -5.19 -5.44 46.62
CA GLY A 79 -6.00 -6.61 46.29
C GLY A 79 -5.20 -7.88 45.97
N TYR A 80 -3.90 -7.94 46.30
CA TYR A 80 -3.07 -9.13 46.13
C TYR A 80 -3.10 -10.00 47.39
N ILE A 81 -3.07 -11.32 47.19
CA ILE A 81 -3.00 -12.32 48.26
C ILE A 81 -1.57 -12.86 48.32
N LEU A 82 -0.87 -12.64 49.45
CA LEU A 82 0.47 -13.17 49.69
C LEU A 82 0.39 -14.65 50.13
N LEU A 83 1.08 -15.54 49.42
CA LEU A 83 1.14 -16.98 49.71
C LEU A 83 2.39 -17.41 50.47
N SER A 84 3.42 -16.55 50.52
CA SER A 84 4.65 -16.84 51.26
C SER A 84 4.42 -16.70 52.76
N ASP A 85 4.82 -17.72 53.51
CA ASP A 85 4.74 -17.83 54.98
C ASP A 85 6.05 -17.42 55.69
N LYS A 86 7.17 -17.33 54.95
CA LYS A 86 8.48 -16.89 55.46
C LYS A 86 9.19 -15.97 54.46
N HIS A 87 9.68 -14.82 54.90
CA HIS A 87 10.59 -13.96 54.13
C HIS A 87 11.97 -13.99 54.79
N LEU A 88 12.86 -14.82 54.23
CA LEU A 88 14.20 -15.05 54.78
C LEU A 88 15.14 -13.86 54.58
N ASN A 89 14.99 -13.08 53.48
CA ASN A 89 15.76 -11.87 53.15
C ASN A 89 15.29 -11.24 51.82
N CYS A 90 15.83 -10.05 51.48
CA CYS A 90 15.52 -9.28 50.26
C CYS A 90 15.81 -9.98 48.91
N ARG A 91 16.44 -11.16 48.92
CA ARG A 91 16.70 -12.01 47.75
C ARG A 91 15.70 -13.17 47.63
N THR A 92 14.75 -13.27 48.55
CA THR A 92 13.71 -14.30 48.51
C THR A 92 12.54 -13.80 47.65
N ARG A 93 12.09 -14.62 46.69
CA ARG A 93 10.89 -14.30 45.91
C ARG A 93 9.63 -14.62 46.71
N LEU A 94 8.75 -13.63 46.81
CA LEU A 94 7.43 -13.74 47.43
C LEU A 94 6.44 -14.33 46.41
N LYS A 95 5.70 -15.36 46.82
CA LYS A 95 4.61 -15.96 46.04
C LYS A 95 3.32 -15.21 46.30
N TYR A 96 2.52 -14.93 45.27
CA TYR A 96 1.26 -14.20 45.40
C TYR A 96 0.18 -14.68 44.41
N ILE A 97 -1.06 -14.29 44.67
CA ILE A 97 -2.20 -14.28 43.73
C ILE A 97 -2.63 -12.83 43.52
N CYS A 98 -2.77 -12.38 42.26
CA CYS A 98 -3.21 -11.02 41.95
C CYS A 98 -4.76 -10.91 41.95
N PRO A 99 -5.33 -9.69 41.88
CA PRO A 99 -6.78 -9.49 41.83
C PRO A 99 -7.50 -10.21 40.68
N LEU A 100 -6.80 -10.47 39.56
CA LEU A 100 -7.32 -11.24 38.42
C LEU A 100 -7.08 -12.75 38.52
N GLY A 101 -6.62 -13.25 39.68
CA GLY A 101 -6.42 -14.68 39.93
C GLY A 101 -5.08 -15.27 39.45
N HIS A 102 -4.21 -14.48 38.82
CA HIS A 102 -2.90 -14.96 38.37
C HIS A 102 -1.96 -15.28 39.55
N LYS A 103 -1.38 -16.47 39.53
CA LYS A 103 -0.33 -16.89 40.48
C LYS A 103 1.05 -16.45 39.98
N GLY A 104 1.85 -15.83 40.83
CA GLY A 104 3.15 -15.30 40.42
C GLY A 104 4.17 -15.22 41.55
N THR A 105 5.39 -14.81 41.18
CA THR A 105 6.47 -14.52 42.14
C THR A 105 7.07 -13.15 41.89
N ILE A 106 7.49 -12.45 42.95
CA ILE A 106 8.11 -11.12 42.87
C ILE A 106 9.13 -10.90 43.99
N TYR A 107 10.16 -10.10 43.75
CA TYR A 107 11.05 -9.61 44.80
C TYR A 107 10.43 -8.41 45.50
N TRP A 108 10.53 -8.32 46.83
CA TRP A 108 10.00 -7.18 47.60
C TRP A 108 10.53 -5.83 47.11
N ASN A 109 11.80 -5.74 46.74
CA ASN A 109 12.37 -4.51 46.18
C ASN A 109 11.73 -4.10 44.84
N ASN A 110 11.27 -5.06 44.02
CA ASN A 110 10.59 -4.74 42.76
C ASN A 110 9.15 -4.29 43.03
N TRP A 111 8.48 -4.89 44.01
CA TRP A 111 7.16 -4.44 44.46
C TRP A 111 7.20 -2.98 44.92
N LYS A 112 8.20 -2.61 45.75
CA LYS A 112 8.41 -1.22 46.20
C LYS A 112 8.70 -0.24 45.05
N LYS A 113 9.32 -0.71 43.96
CA LYS A 113 9.57 0.08 42.74
C LYS A 113 8.36 0.16 41.80
N GLY A 114 7.19 -0.34 42.21
CA GLY A 114 5.95 -0.28 41.43
C GLY A 114 5.71 -1.46 40.49
N SER A 115 6.56 -2.49 40.49
CA SER A 115 6.30 -3.70 39.68
C SER A 115 5.13 -4.50 40.24
N ARG A 116 4.25 -4.98 39.37
CA ARG A 116 3.04 -5.75 39.69
C ARG A 116 2.97 -7.04 38.87
N CYS A 117 1.80 -7.69 38.83
CA CYS A 117 1.64 -8.95 38.12
C CYS A 117 2.09 -8.86 36.66
N ARG A 118 3.08 -9.69 36.29
CA ARG A 118 3.64 -9.73 34.94
C ARG A 118 2.63 -10.21 33.90
N LEU A 119 1.75 -11.13 34.27
CA LEU A 119 0.67 -11.61 33.40
C LEU A 119 -0.36 -10.51 33.16
N CYS A 120 -0.83 -9.82 34.21
CA CYS A 120 -1.70 -8.64 34.02
C CYS A 120 -1.05 -7.53 33.17
N SER A 121 0.25 -7.28 33.36
CA SER A 121 0.98 -6.32 32.54
C SER A 121 1.09 -6.78 31.09
N TYR A 122 1.22 -8.08 30.84
CA TYR A 122 1.28 -8.68 29.52
C TYR A 122 -0.09 -8.67 28.83
N ASP A 123 -1.16 -8.98 29.56
CA ASP A 123 -2.54 -8.95 29.05
C ASP A 123 -2.96 -7.53 28.67
N LYS A 124 -2.53 -6.51 29.43
CA LYS A 124 -2.70 -5.08 29.06
C LYS A 124 -1.93 -4.70 27.80
N LEU A 125 -0.86 -5.41 27.45
CA LEU A 125 -0.02 -5.15 26.28
C LEU A 125 -0.46 -5.94 25.04
N LYS A 126 -1.24 -7.01 25.21
CA LYS A 126 -1.76 -7.84 24.11
C LYS A 126 -2.91 -7.08 23.43
N LYS A 127 -2.56 -6.19 22.49
CA LYS A 127 -3.54 -5.62 21.55
C LYS A 127 -4.12 -6.78 20.72
N ASN A 128 -5.42 -7.04 20.85
CA ASN A 128 -6.10 -8.05 20.05
C ASN A 128 -6.21 -7.57 18.59
N ILE A 129 -6.15 -8.49 17.64
CA ILE A 129 -6.30 -8.22 16.21
C ILE A 129 -7.61 -7.49 15.89
N ASP A 130 -8.67 -7.75 16.66
CA ASP A 130 -9.96 -7.06 16.53
C ASP A 130 -9.85 -5.55 16.78
N ILE A 131 -9.02 -5.14 17.75
CA ILE A 131 -8.77 -3.73 18.06
C ILE A 131 -7.97 -3.10 16.92
N ILE A 132 -6.97 -3.81 16.39
CA ILE A 132 -6.17 -3.35 15.25
C ILE A 132 -7.08 -3.15 14.02
N LYS A 133 -7.94 -4.14 13.75
CA LYS A 133 -8.93 -4.11 12.68
C LYS A 133 -9.87 -2.91 12.82
N GLY A 134 -10.46 -2.69 13.99
CA GLY A 134 -11.34 -1.54 14.22
C GLY A 134 -10.63 -0.19 14.03
N ASN A 135 -9.36 -0.06 14.45
CA ASN A 135 -8.58 1.17 14.20
C ASN A 135 -8.26 1.38 12.72
N LEU A 136 -7.96 0.31 11.98
CA LEU A 136 -7.72 0.37 10.54
C LEU A 136 -9.00 0.80 9.79
N GLU A 137 -10.15 0.23 10.18
CA GLU A 137 -11.45 0.52 9.56
C GLU A 137 -11.89 1.98 9.75
N ILE A 138 -11.58 2.60 10.89
CA ILE A 138 -11.84 4.04 11.12
C ILE A 138 -11.17 4.90 10.04
N GLU A 139 -9.97 4.52 9.60
CA GLU A 139 -9.23 5.21 8.54
C GLU A 139 -9.47 4.61 7.14
N GLY A 140 -10.42 3.67 7.00
CA GLY A 140 -10.80 3.01 5.75
C GLY A 140 -9.81 1.94 5.26
N TYR A 141 -8.89 1.47 6.10
CA TYR A 141 -7.96 0.39 5.79
C TYR A 141 -8.58 -0.97 6.13
N LEU A 142 -8.29 -1.98 5.30
CA LEU A 142 -8.70 -3.36 5.52
C LEU A 142 -7.50 -4.20 5.96
N LEU A 143 -7.67 -4.94 7.05
CA LEU A 143 -6.68 -5.91 7.53
C LEU A 143 -6.85 -7.23 6.77
N LEU A 144 -5.80 -7.68 6.08
CA LEU A 144 -5.78 -8.94 5.33
C LEU A 144 -5.04 -10.07 6.07
N SER A 145 -4.41 -9.77 7.19
CA SER A 145 -3.79 -10.78 8.05
C SER A 145 -4.82 -11.32 9.05
N ASP A 146 -4.85 -12.64 9.22
CA ASP A 146 -5.75 -13.31 10.17
C ASP A 146 -5.20 -13.35 11.60
N GLU A 147 -3.90 -13.10 11.78
CA GLU A 147 -3.24 -13.15 13.08
C GLU A 147 -2.27 -11.99 13.32
N TYR A 148 -2.20 -11.52 14.58
CA TYR A 148 -1.20 -10.58 15.05
C TYR A 148 -0.36 -11.24 16.14
N ILE A 149 0.85 -11.69 15.76
CA ILE A 149 1.72 -12.49 16.62
C ILE A 149 2.46 -11.60 17.64
N ASN A 150 3.04 -10.48 17.20
CA ASN A 150 3.77 -9.54 18.06
C ASN A 150 4.05 -8.20 17.35
N SER A 151 4.58 -7.21 18.08
CA SER A 151 4.88 -5.85 17.59
C SER A 151 5.97 -5.75 16.52
N LYS A 152 6.77 -6.81 16.32
CA LYS A 152 7.76 -6.86 15.25
C LYS A 152 7.20 -7.51 13.98
N GLY A 153 6.11 -8.27 14.10
CA GLY A 153 5.38 -8.88 13.01
C GLY A 153 4.80 -7.84 12.07
N LYS A 154 4.89 -8.10 10.77
CA LYS A 154 4.22 -7.29 9.75
C LYS A 154 2.80 -7.80 9.58
N LEU A 155 1.87 -6.87 9.38
CA LEU A 155 0.50 -7.12 9.00
C LEU A 155 0.34 -6.78 7.52
N LYS A 156 -0.44 -7.58 6.81
CA LYS A 156 -0.84 -7.32 5.43
C LYS A 156 -2.08 -6.43 5.46
N LEU A 157 -1.97 -5.25 4.87
CA LEU A 157 -3.00 -4.22 4.88
C LEU A 157 -3.42 -3.90 3.44
N MET A 158 -4.68 -3.55 3.24
CA MET A 158 -5.18 -2.92 2.03
C MET A 158 -5.65 -1.51 2.37
N CYS A 159 -5.11 -0.51 1.69
CA CYS A 159 -5.52 0.88 1.92
C CYS A 159 -6.88 1.19 1.26
N PRO A 160 -7.51 2.33 1.59
CA PRO A 160 -8.75 2.77 0.93
C PRO A 160 -8.68 2.85 -0.60
N ASN A 161 -7.45 2.82 -1.15
CA ASN A 161 -7.16 2.93 -2.58
C ASN A 161 -7.05 1.56 -3.25
N GLY A 162 -7.22 0.47 -2.50
CA GLY A 162 -7.06 -0.90 -3.01
C GLY A 162 -5.61 -1.40 -3.05
N HIS A 163 -4.61 -0.60 -2.68
CA HIS A 163 -3.22 -1.06 -2.64
C HIS A 163 -2.97 -1.98 -1.45
N THR A 164 -2.44 -3.17 -1.71
CA THR A 164 -2.01 -4.11 -0.69
C THR A 164 -0.53 -3.91 -0.35
N TYR A 165 -0.19 -3.78 0.93
CA TYR A 165 1.19 -3.64 1.40
C TYR A 165 1.38 -4.24 2.80
N GLU A 166 2.64 -4.42 3.21
CA GLU A 166 2.97 -4.90 4.55
C GLU A 166 3.53 -3.77 5.42
N ALA A 167 3.03 -3.67 6.66
CA ALA A 167 3.55 -2.72 7.64
C ALA A 167 3.46 -3.29 9.06
N ARG A 168 4.32 -2.82 9.97
CA ARG A 168 4.14 -3.13 11.40
C ARG A 168 3.02 -2.25 11.96
N TRP A 169 2.29 -2.78 12.94
CA TRP A 169 1.25 -2.01 13.63
C TRP A 169 1.80 -0.72 14.25
N ASN A 170 3.00 -0.77 14.86
CA ASN A 170 3.63 0.40 15.46
C ASN A 170 3.91 1.50 14.43
N ASP A 171 4.40 1.12 13.24
CA ASP A 171 4.68 2.06 12.16
C ASP A 171 3.37 2.71 11.68
N PHE A 172 2.32 1.91 11.47
CA PHE A 172 0.99 2.40 11.12
C PHE A 172 0.45 3.37 12.18
N SER A 173 0.51 3.00 13.46
CA SER A 173 0.05 3.85 14.56
C SER A 173 0.85 5.15 14.72
N SER A 174 2.09 5.18 14.20
CA SER A 174 2.97 6.37 14.24
C SER A 174 2.79 7.29 13.03
N GLY A 175 1.80 7.01 12.17
CA GLY A 175 1.49 7.84 10.99
C GLY A 175 2.02 7.30 9.66
N TYR A 176 2.70 6.16 9.64
CA TYR A 176 3.07 5.52 8.36
C TYR A 176 1.80 5.02 7.65
N ARG A 177 1.64 5.40 6.39
CA ARG A 177 0.50 5.01 5.55
C ARG A 177 0.99 4.30 4.29
N CYS A 178 0.06 3.93 3.43
CA CYS A 178 0.39 3.18 2.22
C CYS A 178 1.50 3.87 1.41
N PRO A 179 2.63 3.19 1.13
CA PRO A 179 3.77 3.77 0.43
C PRO A 179 3.43 4.21 -0.99
N SER A 180 2.60 3.43 -1.67
CA SER A 180 2.07 3.75 -3.01
C SER A 180 1.18 5.00 -3.01
N CYS A 181 0.66 5.38 -1.85
CA CYS A 181 -0.14 6.60 -1.68
C CYS A 181 0.72 7.77 -1.22
N ASN A 182 1.82 7.52 -0.50
CA ASN A 182 2.65 8.57 0.10
C ASN A 182 3.82 9.02 -0.81
N SER A 183 3.94 8.48 -2.02
CA SER A 183 4.93 8.93 -3.00
C SER A 183 4.45 10.20 -3.72
N ARG A 184 5.24 11.28 -3.66
CA ARG A 184 4.96 12.55 -4.39
C ARG A 184 5.05 12.39 -5.92
N THR A 185 5.73 11.36 -6.40
CA THR A 185 5.86 10.95 -7.81
C THR A 185 5.54 9.46 -7.85
N SER A 186 4.68 9.02 -8.75
CA SER A 186 4.33 7.60 -8.78
C SER A 186 5.49 6.77 -9.33
N LYS A 187 5.73 5.57 -8.78
CA LYS A 187 6.77 4.67 -9.30
C LYS A 187 6.59 4.43 -10.82
N SER A 188 5.35 4.29 -11.26
CA SER A 188 5.00 4.01 -12.65
C SER A 188 5.22 5.20 -13.58
N GLU A 189 4.96 6.43 -13.14
CA GLU A 189 5.34 7.63 -13.88
C GLU A 189 6.85 7.67 -14.12
N LYS A 190 7.67 7.34 -13.10
CA LYS A 190 9.12 7.23 -13.27
C LYS A 190 9.51 6.13 -14.24
N GLU A 191 8.85 4.96 -14.18
CA GLU A 191 9.08 3.88 -15.14
C GLU A 191 8.76 4.30 -16.60
N ILE A 192 7.72 5.11 -16.81
CA ILE A 192 7.39 5.67 -18.14
C ILE A 192 8.49 6.65 -18.58
N TYR A 193 8.90 7.57 -17.70
CA TYR A 193 9.99 8.49 -17.98
C TYR A 193 11.29 7.76 -18.35
N ASP A 194 11.72 6.83 -17.51
CA ASP A 194 12.93 6.02 -17.72
C ASP A 194 12.86 5.19 -19.02
N PHE A 195 11.66 4.80 -19.44
CA PHE A 195 11.45 4.18 -20.74
C PHE A 195 11.61 5.18 -21.90
N LEU A 196 11.05 6.38 -21.78
CA LEU A 196 11.04 7.40 -22.84
C LEU A 196 12.42 8.04 -23.08
N ILE A 197 13.19 8.31 -22.02
CA ILE A 197 14.53 8.93 -22.12
C ILE A 197 15.54 8.11 -22.93
N LYS A 198 15.27 6.81 -23.12
CA LYS A 198 16.07 5.93 -24.00
C LYS A 198 15.94 6.28 -25.47
N TYR A 199 14.89 7.03 -25.85
CA TYR A 199 14.55 7.34 -27.23
C TYR A 199 14.62 8.83 -27.56
N MET A 200 14.42 9.71 -26.58
CA MET A 200 14.40 11.16 -26.78
C MET A 200 14.51 11.92 -25.46
N GLU A 201 14.91 13.18 -25.55
CA GLU A 201 14.91 14.11 -24.43
C GLU A 201 13.48 14.38 -23.94
N CYS A 202 13.31 14.35 -22.62
CA CYS A 202 12.04 14.50 -21.93
C CYS A 202 12.23 15.43 -20.71
N GLU A 203 11.21 16.21 -20.39
CA GLU A 203 11.15 17.08 -19.21
C GLU A 203 10.11 16.52 -18.22
N GLU A 204 10.48 16.32 -16.95
CA GLU A 204 9.54 15.89 -15.89
C GLU A 204 8.81 17.10 -15.28
N ASN A 205 7.59 16.89 -14.75
CA ASN A 205 6.92 17.81 -13.81
C ASN A 205 6.74 19.25 -14.34
N SER A 206 6.20 19.38 -15.55
CA SER A 206 6.16 20.62 -16.31
C SER A 206 4.94 21.50 -15.99
N TYR A 207 5.01 22.30 -14.93
CA TYR A 207 3.95 23.26 -14.54
C TYR A 207 3.82 24.51 -15.43
N LYS A 208 4.88 24.86 -16.18
CA LYS A 208 4.92 26.10 -16.96
C LYS A 208 4.07 26.06 -18.22
N ILE A 209 3.70 24.86 -18.67
CA ILE A 209 3.08 24.66 -19.99
C ILE A 209 1.58 24.95 -19.91
N ILE A 210 0.84 24.33 -18.99
CA ILE A 210 -0.62 24.49 -18.85
C ILE A 210 -1.05 24.85 -17.42
N PRO A 211 -0.55 25.96 -16.83
CA PRO A 211 -0.92 26.34 -15.46
C PRO A 211 -2.45 26.50 -15.32
N PRO A 212 -3.06 26.04 -14.21
CA PRO A 212 -2.41 25.57 -12.98
C PRO A 212 -2.02 24.09 -12.99
N TYR A 213 -2.24 23.38 -14.09
CA TYR A 213 -1.96 21.96 -14.19
C TYR A 213 -0.48 21.67 -14.46
N GLU A 214 -0.03 20.57 -13.88
CA GLU A 214 1.23 19.91 -14.20
C GLU A 214 1.04 18.93 -15.36
N LEU A 215 2.07 18.76 -16.17
CA LEU A 215 2.25 17.61 -17.07
C LEU A 215 3.38 16.75 -16.54
N ASP A 216 3.12 15.45 -16.36
CA ASP A 216 4.11 14.54 -15.76
C ASP A 216 5.38 14.42 -16.61
N ILE A 217 5.21 14.26 -17.93
CA ILE A 217 6.32 14.17 -18.88
C ILE A 217 6.00 14.99 -20.13
N PHE A 218 6.89 15.92 -20.49
CA PHE A 218 6.82 16.67 -21.74
C PHE A 218 7.97 16.28 -22.68
N ILE A 219 7.69 16.19 -23.97
CA ILE A 219 8.65 15.82 -25.01
C ILE A 219 8.70 16.99 -26.02
N PRO A 220 9.61 17.97 -25.81
CA PRO A 220 9.63 19.21 -26.60
C PRO A 220 9.78 18.95 -28.10
N SER A 221 10.66 18.02 -28.48
CA SER A 221 10.96 17.72 -29.90
C SER A 221 9.78 17.15 -30.71
N LYS A 222 8.66 16.82 -30.07
CA LYS A 222 7.48 16.22 -30.70
C LYS A 222 6.18 16.98 -30.42
N ASP A 223 6.20 18.02 -29.60
CA ASP A 223 5.00 18.67 -29.06
C ASP A 223 4.02 17.64 -28.47
N ILE A 224 4.56 16.69 -27.70
CA ILE A 224 3.79 15.62 -27.05
C ILE A 224 4.01 15.68 -25.54
N ALA A 225 2.92 15.55 -24.79
CA ALA A 225 2.94 15.37 -23.34
C ALA A 225 2.33 14.02 -22.97
N ILE A 226 2.84 13.40 -21.91
CA ILE A 226 2.32 12.18 -21.33
C ILE A 226 1.87 12.47 -19.90
N GLU A 227 0.66 12.04 -19.57
CA GLU A 227 0.09 12.10 -18.22
C GLU A 227 -0.20 10.67 -17.74
N TYR A 228 0.40 10.30 -16.61
CA TYR A 228 0.12 9.09 -15.87
C TYR A 228 -0.91 9.34 -14.76
N CYS A 229 -2.08 8.72 -14.88
CA CYS A 229 -3.17 8.88 -13.95
C CYS A 229 -3.29 7.66 -13.02
N GLY A 230 -2.79 7.78 -11.79
CA GLY A 230 -3.09 6.84 -10.71
C GLY A 230 -4.59 6.75 -10.46
N LEU A 231 -5.20 5.55 -10.46
CA LEU A 231 -6.67 5.40 -10.46
C LEU A 231 -7.29 6.09 -9.26
N TYR A 232 -6.70 5.93 -8.08
CA TYR A 232 -7.19 6.57 -6.86
C TYR A 232 -7.03 8.09 -6.87
N TRP A 233 -5.85 8.60 -7.22
CA TRP A 233 -5.56 10.04 -7.16
C TRP A 233 -6.33 10.84 -8.19
N HIS A 234 -6.66 10.21 -9.31
CA HIS A 234 -7.42 10.82 -10.40
C HIS A 234 -8.92 10.54 -10.34
N SER A 235 -9.40 10.05 -9.20
CA SER A 235 -10.81 9.72 -8.99
C SER A 235 -11.64 10.90 -8.46
N GLU A 236 -12.96 10.79 -8.57
CA GLU A 236 -13.88 11.82 -8.11
C GLU A 236 -13.86 12.01 -6.59
N ASN A 237 -13.68 10.94 -5.80
CA ASN A 237 -13.52 11.08 -4.35
C ASN A 237 -12.23 11.83 -3.95
N LYS A 238 -11.31 12.06 -4.90
CA LYS A 238 -10.11 12.89 -4.73
C LYS A 238 -10.22 14.28 -5.33
N GLY A 239 -11.45 14.71 -5.60
CA GLY A 239 -11.74 16.05 -6.07
C GLY A 239 -11.39 16.24 -7.56
N LYS A 240 -11.18 15.15 -8.31
CA LYS A 240 -11.08 15.22 -9.77
C LYS A 240 -12.48 15.11 -10.35
N ASP A 241 -13.07 16.26 -10.63
CA ASP A 241 -14.37 16.29 -11.26
C ASP A 241 -14.36 15.67 -12.66
N LYS A 242 -15.54 15.61 -13.27
CA LYS A 242 -15.73 15.00 -14.60
C LYS A 242 -14.91 15.64 -15.72
N ASN A 243 -14.59 16.93 -15.60
CA ASN A 243 -13.89 17.68 -16.64
C ASN A 243 -12.37 17.66 -16.44
N TYR A 244 -11.85 17.31 -15.26
CA TYR A 244 -10.42 17.36 -14.93
C TYR A 244 -9.48 16.88 -16.05
N HIS A 245 -9.68 15.67 -16.56
CA HIS A 245 -8.83 15.12 -17.63
C HIS A 245 -9.08 15.77 -18.99
N LEU A 246 -10.34 16.16 -19.27
CA LEU A 246 -10.71 16.85 -20.50
C LEU A 246 -10.12 18.27 -20.55
N ASP A 247 -10.11 18.99 -19.44
CA ASP A 247 -9.59 20.36 -19.36
C ASP A 247 -8.09 20.37 -19.64
N LYS A 248 -7.32 19.44 -19.04
CA LYS A 248 -5.90 19.24 -19.39
C LYS A 248 -5.72 18.95 -20.88
N LEU A 249 -6.53 18.03 -21.45
CA LEU A 249 -6.46 17.71 -22.87
C LEU A 249 -6.72 18.93 -23.75
N ASN A 250 -7.75 19.72 -23.44
CA ASN A 250 -8.11 20.90 -24.21
C ASN A 250 -7.02 21.98 -24.12
N MET A 251 -6.48 22.24 -22.94
CA MET A 251 -5.38 23.20 -22.74
C MET A 251 -4.10 22.81 -23.49
N CYS A 252 -3.78 21.51 -23.55
CA CYS A 252 -2.69 21.01 -24.39
C CYS A 252 -2.99 21.25 -25.88
N ASN A 253 -4.20 20.90 -26.34
CA ASN A 253 -4.59 21.09 -27.74
C ASN A 253 -4.53 22.56 -28.17
N GLU A 254 -4.95 23.50 -27.31
CA GLU A 254 -4.85 24.96 -27.56
C GLU A 254 -3.40 25.43 -27.79
N LYS A 255 -2.42 24.71 -27.23
CA LYS A 255 -0.99 24.96 -27.42
C LYS A 255 -0.37 24.16 -28.56
N GLY A 256 -1.18 23.41 -29.32
CA GLY A 256 -0.69 22.49 -30.34
C GLY A 256 0.01 21.26 -29.77
N ILE A 257 -0.12 20.98 -28.46
CA ILE A 257 0.52 19.86 -27.79
C ILE A 257 -0.44 18.67 -27.78
N LYS A 258 0.01 17.52 -28.27
CA LYS A 258 -0.74 16.28 -28.16
C LYS A 258 -0.54 15.67 -26.77
N LEU A 259 -1.59 15.65 -25.96
CA LEU A 259 -1.61 14.95 -24.68
C LEU A 259 -1.96 13.47 -24.85
N VAL A 260 -1.17 12.58 -24.25
CA VAL A 260 -1.48 11.16 -24.08
C VAL A 260 -1.73 10.87 -22.61
N THR A 261 -2.93 10.40 -22.27
CA THR A 261 -3.28 10.07 -20.89
C THR A 261 -3.33 8.56 -20.68
N ILE A 262 -2.43 8.05 -19.83
CA ILE A 262 -2.27 6.65 -19.47
C ILE A 262 -2.86 6.44 -18.08
N PHE A 263 -3.85 5.57 -17.95
CA PHE A 263 -4.33 5.19 -16.61
C PHE A 263 -3.47 4.08 -16.01
N GLU A 264 -3.38 4.07 -14.68
CA GLU A 264 -2.55 3.12 -13.93
C GLU A 264 -2.78 1.65 -14.32
N ASP A 265 -4.03 1.22 -14.52
CA ASP A 265 -4.36 -0.15 -14.91
C ASP A 265 -3.84 -0.51 -16.32
N GLU A 266 -3.76 0.45 -17.23
CA GLU A 266 -3.19 0.27 -18.56
C GLU A 266 -1.67 0.02 -18.48
N TRP A 267 -0.97 0.75 -17.61
CA TRP A 267 0.46 0.56 -17.41
C TRP A 267 0.75 -0.76 -16.67
N ILE A 268 0.09 -1.00 -15.54
CA ILE A 268 0.34 -2.17 -14.69
C ILE A 268 0.03 -3.48 -15.44
N HIS A 269 -1.11 -3.56 -16.12
CA HIS A 269 -1.58 -4.83 -16.70
C HIS A 269 -1.20 -4.99 -18.18
N LYS A 270 -0.89 -3.89 -18.88
CA LYS A 270 -0.68 -3.88 -20.34
C LYS A 270 0.55 -3.08 -20.77
N GLN A 271 1.58 -3.00 -19.91
CA GLN A 271 2.82 -2.25 -20.13
C GLN A 271 3.40 -2.41 -21.55
N LYS A 272 3.59 -3.65 -22.02
CA LYS A 272 4.16 -3.92 -23.36
C LYS A 272 3.33 -3.33 -24.51
N ILE A 273 2.00 -3.32 -24.37
CA ILE A 273 1.10 -2.70 -25.35
C ILE A 273 1.24 -1.18 -25.29
N VAL A 274 1.27 -0.61 -24.09
CA VAL A 274 1.44 0.84 -23.88
C VAL A 274 2.78 1.32 -24.46
N GLU A 275 3.89 0.66 -24.13
CA GLU A 275 5.22 0.97 -24.67
C GLU A 275 5.22 0.92 -26.21
N SER A 276 4.64 -0.12 -26.81
CA SER A 276 4.52 -0.22 -28.26
C SER A 276 3.70 0.93 -28.85
N ARG A 277 2.62 1.37 -28.19
CA ARG A 277 1.81 2.51 -28.65
C ARG A 277 2.57 3.83 -28.54
N LEU A 278 3.30 4.04 -27.45
CA LEU A 278 4.15 5.22 -27.28
C LEU A 278 5.22 5.28 -28.37
N LYS A 279 5.92 4.17 -28.66
CA LYS A 279 6.88 4.10 -29.78
C LYS A 279 6.25 4.46 -31.13
N GLN A 280 5.01 4.04 -31.38
CA GLN A 280 4.27 4.39 -32.59
C GLN A 280 3.94 5.88 -32.66
N ILE A 281 3.47 6.46 -31.55
CA ILE A 281 3.09 7.86 -31.45
C ILE A 281 4.31 8.78 -31.62
N LEU A 282 5.43 8.40 -31.00
CA LEU A 282 6.68 9.15 -31.03
C LEU A 282 7.52 8.88 -32.29
N ASN A 283 7.09 7.92 -33.11
CA ASN A 283 7.77 7.47 -34.32
C ASN A 283 9.23 7.04 -34.06
N CYS A 284 9.48 6.34 -32.96
CA CYS A 284 10.80 5.87 -32.53
C CYS A 284 10.94 4.33 -32.57
N PHE A 285 10.29 3.70 -33.54
CA PHE A 285 10.48 2.27 -33.81
C PHE A 285 11.80 2.00 -34.51
N ASN A 286 12.55 1.03 -33.97
CA ASN A 286 13.77 0.52 -34.58
C ASN A 286 13.55 -0.79 -35.37
N ASN A 287 12.35 -1.37 -35.31
CA ASN A 287 12.04 -2.66 -35.92
C ASN A 287 11.71 -2.53 -37.43
N GLU A 288 11.87 -3.64 -38.14
CA GLU A 288 11.53 -3.73 -39.56
C GLU A 288 10.06 -3.41 -39.84
N LYS A 289 9.83 -2.72 -40.96
CA LYS A 289 8.50 -2.38 -41.45
C LYS A 289 7.93 -3.55 -42.25
N ILE A 290 6.74 -4.01 -41.87
CA ILE A 290 5.96 -4.94 -42.69
C ILE A 290 5.09 -4.11 -43.63
N TYR A 291 5.16 -4.35 -44.93
CA TYR A 291 4.33 -3.63 -45.89
C TYR A 291 3.08 -4.43 -46.22
N ALA A 292 1.90 -3.79 -46.16
CA ALA A 292 0.61 -4.44 -46.38
C ALA A 292 0.48 -5.17 -47.73
N ARG A 293 1.22 -4.75 -48.76
CA ARG A 293 1.27 -5.45 -50.06
C ARG A 293 1.76 -6.90 -49.94
N LYS A 294 2.59 -7.20 -48.94
CA LYS A 294 3.11 -8.54 -48.64
C LYS A 294 2.20 -9.36 -47.73
N CYS A 295 1.09 -8.79 -47.26
CA CYS A 295 0.18 -9.47 -46.34
C CYS A 295 -0.99 -10.10 -47.10
N GLU A 296 -1.39 -11.30 -46.72
CA GLU A 296 -2.64 -11.91 -47.16
C GLU A 296 -3.77 -11.49 -46.21
N ILE A 297 -4.97 -11.20 -46.76
CA ILE A 297 -6.13 -10.77 -45.96
C ILE A 297 -7.21 -11.83 -46.06
N GLY A 298 -7.80 -12.20 -44.91
CA GLY A 298 -8.93 -13.12 -44.87
C GLY A 298 -9.68 -13.05 -43.54
N GLU A 299 -10.82 -13.74 -43.47
CA GLU A 299 -11.52 -13.96 -42.20
C GLU A 299 -10.73 -14.90 -41.30
N ILE A 300 -10.80 -14.67 -39.99
CA ILE A 300 -10.20 -15.54 -38.97
C ILE A 300 -11.26 -16.05 -38.01
N ASP A 301 -10.95 -17.09 -37.24
CA ASP A 301 -11.87 -17.61 -36.24
C ASP A 301 -11.86 -16.78 -34.94
N THR A 302 -12.89 -16.94 -34.11
CA THR A 302 -13.05 -16.17 -32.86
C THR A 302 -11.89 -16.39 -31.89
N LYS A 303 -11.38 -17.63 -31.77
CA LYS A 303 -10.31 -17.97 -30.83
C LYS A 303 -9.01 -17.29 -31.25
N THR A 304 -8.66 -17.34 -32.53
CA THR A 304 -7.49 -16.66 -33.08
C THR A 304 -7.58 -15.14 -32.87
N LYS A 305 -8.74 -14.54 -33.16
CA LYS A 305 -8.99 -13.11 -32.93
C LYS A 305 -8.87 -12.74 -31.44
N ASP A 306 -9.46 -13.51 -30.53
CA ASP A 306 -9.42 -13.24 -29.08
C ASP A 306 -7.98 -13.25 -28.56
N ILE A 307 -7.19 -14.27 -28.91
CA ILE A 307 -5.78 -14.37 -28.52
C ILE A 307 -4.99 -13.15 -29.05
N PHE A 308 -5.22 -12.76 -30.30
CA PHE A 308 -4.53 -11.64 -30.90
C PHE A 308 -4.91 -10.30 -30.24
N LEU A 309 -6.20 -10.05 -30.01
CA LEU A 309 -6.67 -8.80 -29.40
C LEU A 309 -6.21 -8.66 -27.95
N GLU A 310 -6.22 -9.74 -27.15
CA GLU A 310 -5.73 -9.68 -25.77
C GLU A 310 -4.24 -9.33 -25.68
N GLY A 311 -3.43 -9.85 -26.60
CA GLY A 311 -2.00 -9.57 -26.62
C GLY A 311 -1.60 -8.23 -27.23
N ASN A 312 -2.48 -7.59 -28.04
CA ASN A 312 -2.09 -6.47 -28.89
C ASN A 312 -3.00 -5.23 -28.82
N HIS A 313 -4.20 -5.35 -28.24
CA HIS A 313 -5.15 -4.24 -28.14
C HIS A 313 -5.34 -3.81 -26.68
N LEU A 314 -5.28 -2.49 -26.43
CA LEU A 314 -5.39 -1.93 -25.08
C LEU A 314 -6.72 -2.31 -24.40
N GLN A 315 -7.82 -2.31 -25.16
CA GLN A 315 -9.14 -2.70 -24.67
C GLN A 315 -9.40 -4.23 -24.70
N GLY A 316 -8.43 -5.04 -25.14
CA GLY A 316 -8.59 -6.50 -25.24
C GLY A 316 -9.61 -6.93 -26.29
N LYS A 317 -10.15 -8.14 -26.10
CA LYS A 317 -11.11 -8.76 -27.01
C LYS A 317 -12.45 -8.01 -27.10
N ASP A 318 -13.19 -8.31 -28.15
CA ASP A 318 -14.51 -7.76 -28.44
C ASP A 318 -15.52 -8.86 -28.84
N ASN A 319 -16.76 -8.45 -29.10
CA ASN A 319 -17.83 -9.33 -29.59
C ASN A 319 -18.18 -8.96 -31.04
N SER A 320 -17.28 -9.25 -31.97
CA SER A 320 -17.44 -8.93 -33.39
C SER A 320 -18.09 -10.08 -34.17
N SER A 321 -19.00 -9.77 -35.09
CA SER A 321 -19.53 -10.76 -36.03
C SER A 321 -18.55 -11.04 -37.17
N ILE A 322 -17.89 -10.00 -37.69
CA ILE A 322 -16.86 -10.12 -38.73
C ILE A 322 -15.49 -9.82 -38.14
N LYS A 323 -14.50 -10.63 -38.49
CA LYS A 323 -13.13 -10.51 -37.97
C LYS A 323 -12.12 -10.83 -39.05
N LEU A 324 -11.41 -9.80 -39.50
CA LEU A 324 -10.43 -9.87 -40.57
C LEU A 324 -9.02 -9.90 -40.00
N GLY A 325 -8.20 -10.80 -40.52
CA GLY A 325 -6.79 -10.93 -40.21
C GLY A 325 -5.91 -10.57 -41.40
N ALA A 326 -4.72 -10.04 -41.10
CA ALA A 326 -3.63 -9.86 -42.05
C ALA A 326 -2.49 -10.83 -41.71
N ILE A 327 -2.12 -11.70 -42.64
CA ILE A 327 -1.08 -12.72 -42.47
C ILE A 327 0.17 -12.31 -43.24
N TYR A 328 1.35 -12.40 -42.61
CA TYR A 328 2.65 -12.18 -43.24
C TYR A 328 3.58 -13.34 -42.88
N ASN A 329 4.12 -14.04 -43.88
CA ASN A 329 4.98 -15.22 -43.70
C ASN A 329 4.38 -16.28 -42.74
N GLY A 330 3.08 -16.55 -42.87
CA GLY A 330 2.36 -17.51 -42.01
C GLY A 330 1.97 -16.97 -40.63
N GLU A 331 2.37 -15.74 -40.26
CA GLU A 331 2.01 -15.14 -38.97
C GLU A 331 0.90 -14.10 -39.09
N LEU A 332 -0.05 -14.11 -38.17
CA LEU A 332 -1.04 -13.05 -38.02
C LEU A 332 -0.36 -11.78 -37.48
N VAL A 333 -0.42 -10.68 -38.25
CA VAL A 333 0.25 -9.41 -37.93
C VAL A 333 -0.70 -8.25 -37.69
N SER A 334 -1.98 -8.35 -38.08
CA SER A 334 -2.99 -7.32 -37.80
C SER A 334 -4.40 -7.89 -37.80
N VAL A 335 -5.29 -7.30 -37.01
CA VAL A 335 -6.71 -7.66 -36.94
C VAL A 335 -7.57 -6.40 -37.04
N MET A 336 -8.68 -6.50 -37.77
CA MET A 336 -9.75 -5.49 -37.83
C MET A 336 -11.11 -6.18 -37.70
N THR A 337 -11.97 -5.68 -36.83
CA THR A 337 -13.24 -6.34 -36.49
C THR A 337 -14.43 -5.42 -36.68
N PHE A 338 -15.56 -6.03 -37.04
CA PHE A 338 -16.81 -5.32 -37.31
C PHE A 338 -18.02 -6.04 -36.73
N SER A 339 -19.06 -5.27 -36.40
CA SER A 339 -20.35 -5.75 -35.92
C SER A 339 -21.47 -4.78 -36.27
N GLN A 340 -22.72 -5.24 -36.13
CA GLN A 340 -23.91 -4.42 -36.33
C GLN A 340 -24.55 -4.08 -34.99
N GLY A 341 -24.74 -2.79 -34.73
CA GLY A 341 -25.33 -2.30 -33.48
C GLY A 341 -24.43 -2.46 -32.25
N ASN A 342 -24.63 -1.56 -31.28
CA ASN A 342 -23.93 -1.55 -30.01
C ASN A 342 -24.76 -0.81 -28.96
N ILE A 343 -25.52 -1.57 -28.17
CA ILE A 343 -26.44 -1.04 -27.16
C ILE A 343 -25.70 -0.14 -26.16
N ALA A 344 -24.46 -0.49 -25.77
CA ALA A 344 -23.68 0.30 -24.84
C ALA A 344 -23.29 1.69 -25.39
N LYS A 345 -23.23 1.82 -26.72
CA LYS A 345 -22.99 3.08 -27.44
C LYS A 345 -24.26 3.70 -28.02
N GLY A 346 -25.44 3.15 -27.68
CA GLY A 346 -26.74 3.65 -28.11
C GLY A 346 -27.08 3.39 -29.59
N SER A 347 -26.35 2.51 -30.28
CA SER A 347 -26.67 2.12 -31.66
C SER A 347 -27.44 0.80 -31.73
N LYS A 348 -28.41 0.71 -32.63
CA LYS A 348 -29.16 -0.51 -32.94
C LYS A 348 -28.60 -1.13 -34.22
N ALA A 349 -28.79 -2.44 -34.39
CA ALA A 349 -28.47 -3.11 -35.64
C ALA A 349 -29.36 -2.54 -36.75
N ALA A 350 -28.75 -2.19 -37.88
CA ALA A 350 -29.43 -1.70 -39.06
C ALA A 350 -28.73 -2.27 -40.30
N GLU A 351 -29.51 -2.55 -41.33
CA GLU A 351 -29.01 -3.17 -42.55
C GLU A 351 -27.96 -2.28 -43.24
N GLY A 352 -26.79 -2.86 -43.53
CA GLY A 352 -25.68 -2.15 -44.15
C GLY A 352 -24.97 -1.14 -43.25
N VAL A 353 -25.33 -1.03 -41.97
CA VAL A 353 -24.70 -0.12 -41.01
C VAL A 353 -23.82 -0.92 -40.05
N TRP A 354 -22.52 -0.62 -40.04
CA TRP A 354 -21.51 -1.37 -39.31
C TRP A 354 -20.72 -0.50 -38.32
N GLU A 355 -20.30 -1.08 -37.21
CA GLU A 355 -19.27 -0.52 -36.34
C GLU A 355 -17.92 -1.14 -36.71
N LEU A 356 -16.88 -0.34 -36.92
CA LEU A 356 -15.50 -0.81 -36.80
C LEU A 356 -15.15 -0.84 -35.30
N ASN A 357 -15.15 -2.04 -34.72
CA ASN A 357 -15.02 -2.25 -33.27
C ASN A 357 -13.58 -2.12 -32.78
N ARG A 358 -12.65 -2.80 -33.47
CA ARG A 358 -11.23 -2.86 -33.12
C ARG A 358 -10.37 -2.83 -34.37
N PHE A 359 -9.23 -2.20 -34.25
CA PHE A 359 -8.12 -2.35 -35.17
C PHE A 359 -6.82 -2.34 -34.37
N CYS A 360 -5.97 -3.34 -34.55
CA CYS A 360 -4.60 -3.32 -34.05
C CYS A 360 -3.66 -4.14 -34.93
N SER A 361 -2.38 -3.80 -34.84
CA SER A 361 -1.28 -4.61 -35.37
C SER A 361 -0.49 -5.23 -34.21
N LYS A 362 0.33 -6.22 -34.53
CA LYS A 362 1.21 -6.90 -33.58
C LYS A 362 2.09 -5.87 -32.85
N ILE A 363 2.20 -5.96 -31.52
CA ILE A 363 3.01 -5.03 -30.73
C ILE A 363 4.46 -5.04 -31.20
N ASN A 364 5.10 -3.88 -31.13
CA ASN A 364 6.46 -3.62 -31.61
C ASN A 364 6.67 -3.81 -33.13
N TYR A 365 5.59 -3.87 -33.93
CA TYR A 365 5.70 -3.87 -35.39
C TYR A 365 4.98 -2.67 -35.99
N ARG A 366 5.54 -2.15 -37.09
CA ARG A 366 4.87 -1.18 -37.96
C ARG A 366 4.42 -1.87 -39.23
N VAL A 367 3.11 -2.05 -39.38
CA VAL A 367 2.51 -2.66 -40.57
C VAL A 367 1.94 -1.56 -41.48
N VAL A 368 2.77 -1.10 -42.41
CA VAL A 368 2.50 0.08 -43.25
C VAL A 368 1.37 -0.20 -44.24
N GLY A 369 0.33 0.63 -44.19
CA GLY A 369 -0.83 0.56 -45.09
C GLY A 369 -1.85 -0.54 -44.78
N ILE A 370 -1.69 -1.26 -43.66
CA ILE A 370 -2.51 -2.46 -43.42
C ILE A 370 -3.96 -2.11 -43.07
N ALA A 371 -4.19 -1.01 -42.35
CA ALA A 371 -5.53 -0.54 -42.04
C ALA A 371 -6.35 -0.33 -43.30
N SER A 372 -5.81 0.40 -44.29
CA SER A 372 -6.47 0.65 -45.57
C SER A 372 -6.72 -0.64 -46.34
N LYS A 373 -5.79 -1.61 -46.29
CA LYS A 373 -5.95 -2.89 -46.99
C LYS A 373 -7.08 -3.74 -46.37
N LEU A 374 -7.11 -3.86 -45.04
CA LEU A 374 -8.16 -4.56 -44.31
C LEU A 374 -9.53 -3.89 -44.51
N PHE A 375 -9.57 -2.56 -44.45
CA PHE A 375 -10.80 -1.80 -44.63
C PHE A 375 -11.36 -1.90 -46.05
N LYS A 376 -10.51 -1.79 -47.08
CA LYS A 376 -10.92 -2.00 -48.48
C LYS A 376 -11.41 -3.43 -48.73
N TYR A 377 -10.77 -4.43 -48.11
CA TYR A 377 -11.26 -5.81 -48.15
C TYR A 377 -12.67 -5.90 -47.55
N PHE A 378 -12.91 -5.27 -46.40
CA PHE A 378 -14.23 -5.25 -45.78
C PHE A 378 -15.29 -4.60 -46.71
N ILE A 379 -15.01 -3.41 -47.26
CA ILE A 379 -15.94 -2.73 -48.17
C ILE A 379 -16.27 -3.61 -49.38
N LYS A 380 -15.25 -4.21 -50.01
CA LYS A 380 -15.43 -5.04 -51.20
C LYS A 380 -16.29 -6.29 -50.94
N ASN A 381 -16.12 -6.94 -49.79
CA ASN A 381 -16.74 -8.24 -49.53
C ASN A 381 -18.08 -8.15 -48.78
N TYR A 382 -18.34 -7.08 -48.02
CA TYR A 382 -19.57 -6.93 -47.22
C TYR A 382 -20.48 -5.78 -47.66
N ASN A 383 -20.06 -5.00 -48.67
CA ASN A 383 -20.83 -3.91 -49.29
C ASN A 383 -21.61 -3.03 -48.27
N PRO A 384 -20.92 -2.42 -47.28
CA PRO A 384 -21.56 -1.60 -46.26
C PRO A 384 -22.10 -0.30 -46.85
N LYS A 385 -23.23 0.19 -46.32
CA LYS A 385 -23.78 1.52 -46.62
C LYS A 385 -23.11 2.59 -45.76
N GLU A 386 -22.94 2.29 -44.48
CA GLU A 386 -22.31 3.19 -43.50
C GLU A 386 -21.43 2.37 -42.55
N ILE A 387 -20.27 2.93 -42.18
CA ILE A 387 -19.42 2.39 -41.13
C ILE A 387 -19.14 3.50 -40.13
N TYR A 388 -19.42 3.28 -38.85
CA TYR A 388 -19.04 4.22 -37.79
C TYR A 388 -17.97 3.62 -36.87
N SER A 389 -17.23 4.48 -36.20
CA SER A 389 -16.26 4.07 -35.18
C SER A 389 -16.04 5.18 -34.15
N TYR A 390 -15.37 4.83 -33.07
CA TYR A 390 -15.06 5.73 -31.97
C TYR A 390 -13.58 5.65 -31.63
N SER A 391 -12.92 6.81 -31.56
CA SER A 391 -11.52 6.90 -31.16
C SER A 391 -11.39 7.55 -29.78
N ASP A 392 -10.66 6.89 -28.89
CA ASP A 392 -10.36 7.43 -27.56
C ASP A 392 -9.47 8.67 -27.68
N ARG A 393 -9.99 9.82 -27.21
CA ARG A 393 -9.31 11.12 -27.33
C ARG A 393 -8.03 11.21 -26.51
N ARG A 394 -7.86 10.33 -25.51
CA ARG A 394 -6.60 10.22 -24.75
C ARG A 394 -5.44 9.68 -25.58
N TRP A 395 -5.73 9.01 -26.69
CA TRP A 395 -4.72 8.29 -27.47
C TRP A 395 -4.63 8.76 -28.93
N SER A 396 -5.73 9.27 -29.48
CA SER A 396 -5.88 9.47 -30.92
C SER A 396 -6.39 10.86 -31.25
N ILE A 397 -5.78 11.46 -32.27
CA ILE A 397 -6.23 12.72 -32.90
C ILE A 397 -7.05 12.48 -34.17
N GLY A 398 -7.14 11.25 -34.68
CA GLY A 398 -8.02 10.92 -35.81
C GLY A 398 -7.35 10.44 -37.10
N ASN A 399 -6.03 10.59 -37.24
CA ASN A 399 -5.30 10.34 -38.50
C ASN A 399 -5.61 8.98 -39.18
N LEU A 400 -5.85 7.92 -38.41
CA LEU A 400 -6.25 6.62 -38.97
C LEU A 400 -7.56 6.73 -39.76
N TYR A 401 -8.55 7.41 -39.19
CA TYR A 401 -9.90 7.53 -39.72
C TYR A 401 -9.91 8.41 -40.97
N GLU A 402 -9.16 9.51 -40.95
CA GLU A 402 -8.96 10.37 -42.14
C GLU A 402 -8.35 9.59 -43.31
N VAL A 403 -7.31 8.78 -43.05
CA VAL A 403 -6.68 7.92 -44.07
C VAL A 403 -7.65 6.85 -44.63
N LEU A 404 -8.61 6.41 -43.83
CA LEU A 404 -9.65 5.47 -44.25
C LEU A 404 -10.85 6.16 -44.92
N GLY A 405 -10.85 7.49 -45.02
CA GLY A 405 -11.94 8.28 -45.61
C GLY A 405 -13.15 8.48 -44.70
N PHE A 406 -12.99 8.33 -43.39
CA PHE A 406 -14.04 8.67 -42.43
C PHE A 406 -14.07 10.18 -42.20
N GLU A 407 -15.28 10.68 -41.99
CA GLU A 407 -15.56 12.06 -41.60
C GLU A 407 -15.70 12.15 -40.07
N PHE A 408 -15.19 13.25 -39.52
CA PHE A 408 -15.47 13.65 -38.14
C PHE A 408 -16.95 14.01 -37.99
N ILE A 409 -17.62 13.49 -36.96
CA ILE A 409 -19.01 13.86 -36.66
C ILE A 409 -19.10 14.74 -35.41
N HIS A 410 -18.63 14.25 -34.25
CA HIS A 410 -18.63 14.99 -32.99
C HIS A 410 -17.73 14.31 -31.95
N HIS A 411 -17.41 15.04 -30.87
CA HIS A 411 -16.89 14.44 -29.64
C HIS A 411 -18.06 13.97 -28.75
N SER A 412 -18.04 12.71 -28.34
CA SER A 412 -19.03 12.13 -27.45
C SER A 412 -18.99 12.80 -26.08
N LYS A 413 -20.08 12.67 -25.32
CA LYS A 413 -20.07 12.98 -23.89
C LYS A 413 -18.96 12.19 -23.18
N LEU A 414 -18.45 12.77 -22.10
CA LEU A 414 -17.51 12.14 -21.18
C LEU A 414 -18.04 10.80 -20.69
N ASN A 415 -17.17 9.81 -20.58
CA ASN A 415 -17.49 8.54 -19.98
C ASN A 415 -16.84 8.44 -18.60
N TYR A 416 -17.34 7.53 -17.77
CA TYR A 416 -16.73 7.21 -16.48
C TYR A 416 -16.62 5.71 -16.30
N TRP A 417 -15.69 5.35 -15.43
CA TRP A 417 -15.34 3.99 -15.08
C TRP A 417 -15.36 3.86 -13.56
N TYR A 418 -15.86 2.74 -13.07
CA TYR A 418 -15.75 2.41 -11.66
C TYR A 418 -14.41 1.73 -11.39
N ILE A 419 -13.80 2.08 -10.27
CA ILE A 419 -12.53 1.48 -9.84
C ILE A 419 -12.89 0.29 -8.96
N GLN A 420 -12.41 -0.89 -9.35
CA GLN A 420 -12.52 -2.11 -8.55
C GLN A 420 -11.12 -2.70 -8.42
N GLN A 421 -10.61 -2.78 -7.20
CA GLN A 421 -9.21 -3.13 -6.93
C GLN A 421 -8.28 -2.20 -7.73
N ASP A 422 -7.47 -2.75 -8.62
CA ASP A 422 -6.47 -2.08 -9.45
C ASP A 422 -6.89 -1.95 -10.92
N LYS A 423 -8.20 -2.00 -11.22
CA LYS A 423 -8.75 -1.96 -12.58
C LYS A 423 -9.93 -1.02 -12.73
N ARG A 424 -10.07 -0.47 -13.95
CA ARG A 424 -11.27 0.26 -14.36
C ARG A 424 -12.29 -0.71 -14.97
N ILE A 425 -13.51 -0.66 -14.45
CA ILE A 425 -14.65 -1.43 -14.96
C ILE A 425 -15.67 -0.48 -15.58
N HIS A 426 -16.09 -0.78 -16.80
CA HIS A 426 -16.98 0.10 -17.56
C HIS A 426 -18.33 0.29 -16.86
N ARG A 427 -18.83 1.54 -16.82
CA ARG A 427 -20.10 1.91 -16.19
C ARG A 427 -21.30 1.08 -16.62
N PHE A 428 -21.30 0.56 -17.85
CA PHE A 428 -22.40 -0.26 -18.37
C PHE A 428 -22.64 -1.54 -17.54
N ASN A 429 -21.61 -2.03 -16.83
CA ASN A 429 -21.74 -3.16 -15.90
C ASN A 429 -22.49 -2.81 -14.60
N PHE A 430 -22.76 -1.54 -14.36
CA PHE A 430 -23.30 -0.99 -13.11
C PHE A 430 -24.57 -0.16 -13.33
N ARG A 431 -25.29 -0.43 -14.43
CA ARG A 431 -26.63 0.13 -14.64
C ARG A 431 -27.54 -0.27 -13.47
N LYS A 432 -28.51 0.57 -13.09
CA LYS A 432 -29.45 0.31 -11.98
C LYS A 432 -30.09 -1.09 -12.03
N SER A 433 -30.40 -1.62 -13.21
CA SER A 433 -30.95 -2.98 -13.38
C SER A 433 -30.01 -4.12 -12.97
N GLU A 434 -28.70 -3.87 -12.98
CA GLU A 434 -27.67 -4.82 -12.58
C GLU A 434 -27.18 -4.61 -11.14
N LEU A 435 -27.32 -3.39 -10.59
CA LEU A 435 -26.82 -3.06 -9.26
C LEU A 435 -27.47 -3.89 -8.14
N SER A 436 -28.78 -4.13 -8.23
CA SER A 436 -29.49 -4.96 -7.24
C SER A 436 -28.96 -6.39 -7.12
N LYS A 437 -28.23 -6.88 -8.13
CA LYS A 437 -27.61 -8.21 -8.14
C LYS A 437 -26.15 -8.20 -7.70
N LYS A 438 -25.54 -7.01 -7.58
CA LYS A 438 -24.09 -6.82 -7.41
C LYS A 438 -23.72 -6.15 -6.10
N LEU A 439 -24.61 -5.33 -5.56
CA LEU A 439 -24.38 -4.54 -4.36
C LEU A 439 -25.15 -5.15 -3.19
N ASP A 440 -24.48 -5.32 -2.06
CA ASP A 440 -25.11 -5.80 -0.82
C ASP A 440 -26.06 -4.74 -0.24
N ASN A 441 -25.71 -3.46 -0.38
CA ASN A 441 -26.51 -2.33 0.08
C ASN A 441 -27.04 -1.53 -1.12
N PHE A 442 -28.20 -1.92 -1.66
CA PHE A 442 -28.82 -1.26 -2.81
C PHE A 442 -30.13 -0.58 -2.44
N ASP A 443 -30.26 0.69 -2.83
CA ASP A 443 -31.46 1.50 -2.67
C ASP A 443 -31.92 2.05 -4.03
N LEU A 444 -33.14 1.68 -4.44
CA LEU A 444 -33.71 2.11 -5.73
C LEU A 444 -33.90 3.64 -5.82
N THR A 445 -34.12 4.30 -4.68
CA THR A 445 -34.36 5.75 -4.61
C THR A 445 -33.09 6.56 -4.86
N LEU A 446 -31.92 5.98 -4.56
CA LEU A 446 -30.63 6.61 -4.78
C LEU A 446 -30.21 6.58 -6.26
N THR A 447 -29.36 7.52 -6.65
CA THR A 447 -28.72 7.51 -7.97
C THR A 447 -27.77 6.30 -8.11
N GLU A 448 -27.37 5.99 -9.34
CA GLU A 448 -26.32 4.98 -9.59
C GLU A 448 -25.05 5.29 -8.79
N TRP A 449 -24.64 6.56 -8.80
CA TRP A 449 -23.43 6.98 -8.12
C TRP A 449 -23.51 6.86 -6.61
N GLN A 450 -24.62 7.33 -6.00
CA GLN A 450 -24.83 7.20 -4.56
C GLN A 450 -24.84 5.74 -4.10
N ASN A 451 -25.49 4.85 -4.85
CA ASN A 451 -25.44 3.41 -4.57
C ASN A 451 -24.00 2.88 -4.61
N MET A 452 -23.24 3.26 -5.64
CA MET A 452 -21.85 2.83 -5.78
C MET A 452 -20.96 3.37 -4.65
N GLN A 453 -21.11 4.64 -4.26
CA GLN A 453 -20.40 5.24 -3.13
C GLN A 453 -20.71 4.53 -1.80
N ASN A 454 -21.99 4.22 -1.55
CA ASN A 454 -22.41 3.50 -0.33
C ASN A 454 -21.80 2.09 -0.23
N ASN A 455 -21.34 1.52 -1.36
CA ASN A 455 -20.68 0.22 -1.43
C ASN A 455 -19.16 0.37 -1.63
N GLY A 456 -18.59 1.54 -1.32
CA GLY A 456 -17.15 1.76 -1.33
C GLY A 456 -16.51 1.89 -2.73
N TYR A 457 -17.32 1.98 -3.78
CA TYR A 457 -16.78 2.21 -5.13
C TYR A 457 -16.42 3.67 -5.35
N ASN A 458 -15.40 3.86 -6.18
CA ASN A 458 -15.00 5.16 -6.66
C ASN A 458 -15.11 5.20 -8.19
N ARG A 459 -15.18 6.40 -8.78
CA ARG A 459 -15.25 6.56 -10.23
C ARG A 459 -14.20 7.54 -10.75
N ILE A 460 -13.78 7.29 -11.98
CA ILE A 460 -12.80 8.08 -12.72
C ILE A 460 -13.36 8.39 -14.11
N TRP A 461 -13.08 9.59 -14.60
CA TRP A 461 -13.58 10.09 -15.88
C TRP A 461 -12.52 9.96 -16.97
N ASP A 462 -12.95 9.79 -18.22
CA ASP A 462 -12.07 9.87 -19.39
C ASP A 462 -12.26 11.19 -20.13
N CYS A 463 -11.61 11.36 -21.28
CA CYS A 463 -11.73 12.56 -22.11
C CYS A 463 -12.81 12.44 -23.19
N GLY A 464 -13.67 11.41 -23.13
CA GLY A 464 -14.62 11.05 -24.18
C GLY A 464 -13.96 10.46 -25.43
N ASN A 465 -14.77 10.21 -26.45
CA ASN A 465 -14.35 9.65 -27.73
C ASN A 465 -14.70 10.61 -28.87
N THR A 466 -13.98 10.53 -29.97
CA THR A 466 -14.39 11.13 -31.24
C THR A 466 -15.18 10.12 -32.06
N LYS A 467 -16.37 10.50 -32.54
CA LYS A 467 -17.18 9.68 -33.45
C LYS A 467 -16.79 9.99 -34.89
N TRP A 468 -16.53 8.92 -35.64
CA TRP A 468 -16.16 8.94 -37.05
C TRP A 468 -17.19 8.16 -37.86
N VAL A 469 -17.50 8.62 -39.07
CA VAL A 469 -18.40 7.90 -39.99
C VAL A 469 -17.84 7.89 -41.41
N TRP A 470 -17.84 6.73 -42.03
CA TRP A 470 -17.58 6.51 -43.44
C TRP A 470 -18.90 6.14 -44.12
N ARG A 471 -19.16 6.67 -45.32
CA ARG A 471 -20.35 6.36 -46.12
C ARG A 471 -19.95 5.91 -47.50
N ASN A 472 -20.66 4.92 -48.02
CA ASN A 472 -20.54 4.49 -49.40
C ASN A 472 -21.36 5.48 -50.25
N LEU A 473 -20.67 6.41 -50.92
CA LEU A 473 -21.28 7.43 -51.78
C LEU A 473 -21.65 6.86 -53.15
#